data_AF-A0A528BYB3-F1
#
_entry.id   AF-A0A528BYB3-F1
#
_cell.length_a   1.000
_cell.length_b   1.000
_cell.length_c   1.000
_cell.angle_alpha   90.00
_cell.angle_beta   90.00
_cell.angle_gamma   90.00
#
_symmetry.space_group_name_H-M   'P 1'
#
loop_
_entity.id
_entity.type
_entity.pdbx_description
1 polymer ?
#
loop_
_entity_poly.entity_id
_entity_poly.type
_entity_poly.pdbx_seq_one_letter_code
_entity_poly.pdbx_strand_id
1 'polypeptide(L)'
;MSVETSLIRTLIAERFGGEIEELGFSHGVHAFASPPDMIVELCQFLKGHPTLRFDFLSDICGVDHYPETLRYEAVYHLYSLPNKW
;
A
#
# COMPACT_ATOMS: atom_id res chain seq x y z
N MET A 1 0.93 16.88 -2.56
CA MET A 1 2.14 16.12 -2.20
C MET A 1 2.28 15.88 -0.70
N SER A 2 2.39 16.86 0.22
CA SER A 2 2.52 16.53 1.67
C SER A 2 1.21 16.15 2.38
N VAL A 3 0.07 16.69 1.94
CA VAL A 3 -1.24 16.49 2.60
C VAL A 3 -1.89 15.15 2.23
N GLU A 4 -1.62 14.64 1.04
CA GLU A 4 -2.22 13.39 0.53
C GLU A 4 -1.57 12.17 1.21
N THR A 5 -0.24 12.17 1.30
CA THR A 5 0.58 11.21 2.06
C THR A 5 0.14 11.14 3.53
N SER A 6 -0.14 12.28 4.17
CA SER A 6 -0.61 12.28 5.56
C SER A 6 -1.99 11.66 5.71
N LEU A 7 -2.87 11.80 4.70
CA LEU A 7 -4.23 11.25 4.74
C LEU A 7 -4.23 9.72 4.59
N ILE A 8 -3.51 9.18 3.60
CA ILE A 8 -3.42 7.72 3.37
C ILE A 8 -2.89 7.03 4.63
N ARG A 9 -1.79 7.55 5.18
CA ARG A 9 -1.18 7.07 6.43
C ARG A 9 -2.16 7.07 7.59
N THR A 10 -2.88 8.18 7.78
CA THR A 10 -3.84 8.32 8.89
C THR A 10 -4.95 7.27 8.79
N LEU A 11 -5.55 7.12 7.61
CA LEU A 11 -6.65 6.19 7.38
C LEU A 11 -6.22 4.72 7.51
N ILE A 12 -5.01 4.38 7.05
CA ILE A 12 -4.44 3.03 7.24
C ILE A 12 -4.23 2.78 8.73
N ALA A 13 -3.62 3.71 9.47
CA ALA A 13 -3.37 3.57 10.90
C ALA A 13 -4.67 3.45 11.73
N GLU A 14 -5.72 4.20 11.36
CA GLU A 14 -7.04 4.11 12.00
C GLU A 14 -7.70 2.73 11.79
N ARG A 15 -7.51 2.11 10.62
CA ARG A 15 -8.13 0.81 10.28
C ARG A 15 -7.33 -0.38 10.79
N PHE A 16 -6.00 -0.33 10.66
CA PHE A 16 -5.11 -1.48 10.85
C PHE A 16 -4.17 -1.33 12.06
N GLY A 17 -4.23 -0.21 12.78
CA GLY A 17 -3.36 0.05 13.91
C GLY A 17 -1.89 0.09 13.48
N GLY A 18 -1.07 -0.77 14.09
CA GLY A 18 0.36 -0.88 13.81
C GLY A 18 0.75 -2.06 12.91
N GLU A 19 -0.22 -2.79 12.35
CA GLU A 19 0.04 -4.00 11.55
C GLU A 19 0.57 -3.67 10.13
N ILE A 20 0.32 -2.45 9.64
CA ILE A 20 0.80 -1.98 8.35
C ILE A 20 1.96 -1.01 8.59
N GLU A 21 3.14 -1.38 8.11
CA GLU A 21 4.35 -0.58 8.25
C GLU A 21 4.44 0.44 7.11
N GLU A 22 4.81 1.68 7.44
CA GLU A 22 5.08 2.72 6.45
C GLU A 22 6.54 2.66 6.02
N LEU A 23 6.79 2.34 4.75
CA LEU A 23 8.14 2.27 4.17
C LEU A 23 8.62 3.64 3.64
N GLY A 24 7.70 4.61 3.56
CA GLY A 24 8.00 5.98 3.17
C GLY A 24 7.62 6.32 1.73
N PHE A 25 7.98 7.53 1.31
CA PHE A 25 7.62 8.09 0.01
C PHE A 25 8.86 8.30 -0.86
N SER A 26 8.88 7.68 -2.04
CA SER A 26 10.02 7.74 -2.96
C SER A 26 9.55 7.67 -4.40
N HIS A 27 10.17 8.45 -5.29
CA HIS A 27 9.86 8.47 -6.73
C HIS A 27 8.37 8.65 -7.08
N GLY A 28 7.62 9.39 -6.26
CA GLY A 28 6.19 9.61 -6.47
C GLY A 28 5.28 8.51 -5.91
N VAL A 29 5.84 7.48 -5.27
CA VAL A 29 5.11 6.34 -4.73
C VAL A 29 5.22 6.34 -3.20
N HIS A 30 4.08 6.18 -2.53
CA HIS A 30 4.03 5.92 -1.09
C HIS A 30 3.95 4.42 -0.86
N ALA A 31 4.93 3.86 -0.17
CA ALA A 31 5.04 2.42 0.05
C ALA A 31 4.65 2.04 1.47
N PHE A 32 3.94 0.91 1.58
CA PHE A 32 3.51 0.30 2.83
C PHE A 32 3.80 -1.20 2.76
N ALA A 33 4.20 -1.81 3.88
CA ALA A 33 4.34 -3.24 4.02
C ALA A 33 3.21 -3.80 4.89
N SER A 34 2.67 -4.95 4.47
CA SER A 34 1.63 -5.67 5.20
C SER A 34 2.04 -7.13 5.42
N PRO A 35 1.61 -7.76 6.52
CA PRO A 35 1.61 -9.21 6.64
C PRO A 35 0.87 -9.89 5.46
N PRO A 36 1.30 -11.08 5.01
CA PRO A 36 0.68 -11.75 3.86
C PRO A 36 -0.81 -12.07 4.02
N ASP A 37 -1.26 -12.32 5.24
CA ASP A 37 -2.65 -12.61 5.58
C ASP A 37 -3.55 -11.36 5.57
N MET A 38 -2.97 -10.17 5.58
CA MET A 38 -3.71 -8.89 5.57
C MET A 38 -3.82 -8.24 4.19
N ILE A 39 -3.07 -8.70 3.18
CA ILE A 39 -3.00 -8.03 1.87
C ILE A 39 -4.39 -7.87 1.21
N VAL A 40 -5.25 -8.89 1.34
CA VAL A 40 -6.60 -8.86 0.75
C VAL A 40 -7.47 -7.81 1.44
N GLU A 41 -7.44 -7.74 2.77
CA GLU A 41 -8.21 -6.75 3.53
C GLU A 41 -7.70 -5.33 3.25
N LEU A 42 -6.37 -5.15 3.20
CA LEU A 42 -5.75 -3.87 2.87
C LEU A 42 -6.19 -3.39 1.47
N CYS A 43 -6.10 -4.23 0.43
CA CYS A 43 -6.53 -3.87 -0.91
C CYS A 43 -8.04 -3.56 -0.96
N GLN A 44 -8.88 -4.32 -0.25
CA GLN A 44 -10.32 -4.06 -0.18
C GLN A 44 -10.63 -2.72 0.48
N PHE A 45 -9.94 -2.39 1.57
CA PHE A 45 -10.05 -1.11 2.24
C PHE A 45 -9.64 0.05 1.33
N LEU A 46 -8.45 -0.02 0.74
CA LEU A 46 -7.90 1.03 -0.12
C LEU A 46 -8.80 1.29 -1.34
N LYS A 47 -9.36 0.24 -1.93
CA LYS A 47 -10.31 0.33 -3.05
C LYS A 47 -11.67 0.88 -2.62
N GLY A 48 -12.21 0.38 -1.51
CA GLY A 48 -13.57 0.66 -1.04
C GLY A 48 -13.71 1.98 -0.26
N HIS A 49 -12.61 2.53 0.26
CA HIS A 49 -12.67 3.74 1.07
C HIS A 49 -13.10 4.94 0.20
N PRO A 50 -14.19 5.67 0.59
CA PRO A 50 -14.79 6.73 -0.24
C PRO A 50 -13.80 7.81 -0.69
N THR A 51 -12.80 8.10 0.13
CA THR A 51 -11.77 9.11 -0.15
C THR A 51 -10.58 8.56 -0.92
N LEU A 52 -10.15 7.31 -0.68
CA LEU A 52 -8.89 6.78 -1.22
C LEU A 52 -9.05 6.25 -2.64
N ARG A 53 -10.06 5.39 -2.85
CA ARG A 53 -10.48 4.87 -4.17
C ARG A 53 -9.31 4.36 -5.02
N PHE A 54 -8.42 3.54 -4.46
CA PHE A 54 -7.40 2.83 -5.24
C PHE A 54 -8.05 1.72 -6.06
N ASP A 55 -8.68 2.12 -7.17
CA ASP A 55 -9.58 1.32 -7.99
C ASP A 55 -8.90 0.64 -9.18
N PHE A 56 -7.63 0.94 -9.42
CA PHE A 56 -6.82 0.33 -10.46
C PHE A 56 -5.61 -0.40 -9.87
N LEU A 57 -5.51 -1.70 -10.15
CA LEU A 57 -4.33 -2.50 -9.90
C LEU A 57 -3.44 -2.41 -11.13
N SER A 58 -2.38 -1.60 -11.05
CA SER A 58 -1.50 -1.33 -12.19
C SER A 58 -0.54 -2.49 -12.47
N ASP A 59 -0.01 -3.12 -11.41
CA ASP A 59 0.96 -4.20 -11.53
C ASP A 59 1.01 -5.04 -10.24
N ILE A 60 1.42 -6.31 -10.39
CA ILE A 60 1.84 -7.17 -9.28
C ILE A 60 3.13 -7.87 -9.72
N CYS A 61 4.19 -7.67 -8.95
CA CYS A 61 5.47 -8.31 -9.20
C CYS A 61 6.07 -8.91 -7.92
N GLY A 62 7.08 -9.76 -8.10
CA GLY A 62 7.81 -10.39 -7.00
C GLY A 62 9.27 -9.94 -6.98
N VAL A 63 9.81 -9.72 -5.79
CA VAL A 63 11.23 -9.45 -5.56
C VAL A 63 11.87 -10.65 -4.86
N ASP A 64 13.05 -11.06 -5.32
CA ASP A 64 13.87 -12.09 -4.70
C ASP A 64 15.04 -11.44 -3.94
N HIS A 65 14.99 -11.48 -2.61
CA HIS A 65 15.96 -10.90 -1.68
C HIS A 65 17.08 -11.88 -1.30
N TYR A 66 17.43 -12.84 -2.16
CA TYR A 66 18.53 -13.77 -1.87
C TYR A 66 19.82 -13.03 -1.44
N PRO A 67 20.47 -13.40 -0.31
CA PRO A 67 20.31 -14.62 0.48
C PRO A 67 19.46 -14.49 1.76
N GLU A 68 18.64 -13.45 1.90
CA GLU A 68 17.90 -13.16 3.13
C GLU A 68 16.79 -14.18 3.46
N THR A 69 16.46 -14.29 4.75
CA THR A 69 15.29 -15.08 5.22
C THR A 69 14.07 -14.18 5.20
N LEU A 70 12.91 -14.72 4.77
CA LEU A 70 11.83 -13.96 4.10
C LEU A 70 12.24 -13.50 2.69
N ARG A 71 12.68 -14.49 1.90
CA ARG A 71 13.30 -14.30 0.58
C ARG A 71 12.43 -13.58 -0.46
N TYR A 72 11.13 -13.82 -0.44
CA TYR A 72 10.24 -13.33 -1.49
C TYR A 72 9.33 -12.24 -0.96
N GLU A 73 9.26 -11.14 -1.70
CA GLU A 73 8.32 -10.05 -1.46
C GLU A 73 7.38 -9.93 -2.65
N ALA A 74 6.07 -9.79 -2.37
CA ALA A 74 5.08 -9.48 -3.39
C ALA A 74 4.75 -7.98 -3.33
N VAL A 75 4.98 -7.29 -4.45
CA VAL A 75 4.77 -5.84 -4.57
C VAL A 75 3.50 -5.59 -5.36
N TYR A 76 2.59 -4.80 -4.78
CA TYR A 76 1.32 -4.42 -5.39
C TYR A 76 1.36 -2.94 -5.73
N HIS A 77 1.29 -2.62 -7.02
CA HIS A 77 1.16 -1.23 -7.48
C HIS A 77 -0.30 -0.88 -7.68
N LEU A 78 -0.83 -0.06 -6.76
CA LEU A 78 -2.21 0.41 -6.79
C LEU A 78 -2.27 1.88 -7.19
N TYR A 79 -3.27 2.23 -7.98
CA TYR A 79 -3.52 3.59 -8.44
C TYR A 79 -5.00 3.96 -8.22
N SER A 80 -5.23 5.20 -7.83
CA SER A 80 -6.54 5.82 -7.74
C SER A 80 -6.79 6.64 -9.00
N LEU A 81 -7.56 6.11 -9.94
CA LEU A 81 -7.93 6.85 -11.15
C LEU A 81 -8.65 8.18 -10.85
N PRO A 82 -9.59 8.24 -9.88
CA PRO A 82 -10.30 9.48 -9.57
C PRO A 82 -9.39 10.55 -8.96
N ASN A 83 -8.45 10.15 -8.09
CA ASN A 83 -7.59 11.08 -7.37
C ASN A 83 -6.27 11.34 -8.11
N LYS A 84 -5.93 10.52 -9.10
CA LYS A 84 -4.68 10.54 -9.88
C LYS A 84 -3.43 10.31 -9.03
N TRP A 85 -3.51 9.32 -8.13
CA TRP A 85 -2.44 8.92 -7.20
C TRP A 85 -2.02 7.48 -7.42
#